data_AF-A0ABD3NWB9-F1
#
_entry.id   AF-A0ABD3NWB9-F1
#
_cell.length_a   1.000
_cell.length_b   1.000
_cell.length_c   1.000
_cell.angle_alpha   90.00
_cell.angle_beta   90.00
_cell.angle_gamma   90.00
#
_symmetry.space_group_name_H-M   'P 1'
#
loop_
_entity.id
_entity.type
_entity.pdbx_description
1 polymer ?
#
loop_
_entity_poly.entity_id
_entity_poly.type
_entity_poly.pdbx_seq_one_letter_code
_entity_poly.pdbx_strand_id
1 'polypeptide(L)'
;MSALISSLLCFSLSMKAFHLPSILILAATPCCSFVPASNRRAGKSKEYGPTLMASKEAPEVYPLSQRKALLIKEAQRLDPALAKDGKGSYSPSGWSNRLGTAITPVSTNIYTADRPFYWNKIDVGCRMTIIRLSNNDLVVHSPIGLDPPLLDALKKLDGRVVHVISPNYEHVKYAQQWGEQFPEANMWGCPGLMEREEQVRWTGEIGFHARPPGFAKWSGGINEGNENANDPDMWDWNEFQPLHVDVEVNPFTGRPFFNEVVFYHPQSKTLLTTDLYWNYPRADGITNGQVADEIGGVKSEGDYGVWELAPDVGEIPFGSKAWKVGMDKLFRPFYNNFMIKSEQREKYRQIARFITCGDASSGWEVETIIPAHGDIVRGKELCRKVLERHFNVQCSESYVNDLEPHYTSEATLEWLQKMSLSYKLQKGEDLLDVIAREGSENIDITQDRSMMQLATICAKSSLPVASHDFLRHPNGVAIYNYGNRAFLNAFGYTWDEFVVLPSSKCVDTEEDVKERQKLLDAVKQDINSNAYDTATAIRVRKDKQKILLKNVNLFNVYDLEEGADIDAARKGIENGKMQPIGQAVWIKDVEYL
;
A
#
# COMPACT_ATOMS: atom_id res chain seq x y z
N MET A 1 -24.15 -16.05 -17.67
CA MET A 1 -22.70 -16.33 -17.58
C MET A 1 -21.97 -15.89 -18.85
N SER A 2 -22.29 -16.41 -20.03
CA SER A 2 -21.68 -15.96 -21.31
C SER A 2 -22.02 -14.50 -21.67
N ALA A 3 -23.23 -14.00 -21.38
CA ALA A 3 -23.62 -12.62 -21.75
C ALA A 3 -22.86 -11.51 -20.99
N LEU A 4 -22.59 -11.68 -19.68
CA LEU A 4 -21.87 -10.66 -18.89
C LEU A 4 -20.38 -10.61 -19.28
N ILE A 5 -19.80 -11.79 -19.50
CA ILE A 5 -18.43 -11.97 -20.00
C ILE A 5 -18.34 -11.43 -21.44
N SER A 6 -19.32 -11.68 -22.31
CA SER A 6 -19.38 -11.10 -23.66
C SER A 6 -19.58 -9.58 -23.66
N SER A 7 -20.32 -8.98 -22.72
CA SER A 7 -20.47 -7.52 -22.65
C SER A 7 -19.20 -6.81 -22.15
N LEU A 8 -18.47 -7.42 -21.21
CA LEU A 8 -17.13 -6.96 -20.79
C LEU A 8 -16.03 -7.29 -21.82
N LEU A 9 -16.21 -8.31 -22.67
CA LEU A 9 -15.30 -8.66 -23.77
C LEU A 9 -15.56 -7.84 -25.05
N CYS A 10 -16.81 -7.42 -25.31
CA CYS A 10 -17.16 -6.49 -26.40
C CYS A 10 -16.53 -5.10 -26.21
N PHE A 11 -16.10 -4.79 -24.99
CA PHE A 11 -15.31 -3.62 -24.61
C PHE A 11 -14.06 -3.46 -25.49
N SER A 12 -13.41 -4.56 -25.87
CA SER A 12 -12.20 -4.55 -26.72
C SER A 12 -12.46 -4.48 -28.23
N LEU A 13 -13.68 -4.78 -28.69
CA LEU A 13 -13.96 -4.99 -30.12
C LEU A 13 -14.78 -3.88 -30.78
N SER A 14 -15.42 -2.99 -30.01
CA SER A 14 -16.41 -2.06 -30.57
C SER A 14 -15.88 -0.67 -30.98
N MET A 15 -14.58 -0.36 -30.86
CA MET A 15 -14.03 0.93 -31.32
C MET A 15 -13.63 0.97 -32.81
N LYS A 16 -13.84 -0.09 -33.60
CA LYS A 16 -13.41 -0.14 -35.02
C LYS A 16 -14.51 -0.10 -36.08
N ALA A 17 -15.76 0.17 -35.73
CA ALA A 17 -16.86 0.03 -36.70
C ALA A 17 -17.72 1.28 -36.89
N PHE A 18 -17.13 2.45 -37.20
CA PHE A 18 -17.81 3.49 -37.98
C PHE A 18 -16.81 4.38 -38.72
N HIS A 19 -16.43 4.00 -39.94
CA HIS A 19 -16.16 4.95 -41.01
C HIS A 19 -16.22 4.25 -42.38
N LEU A 20 -17.24 4.61 -43.16
CA LEU A 20 -17.23 4.50 -44.61
C LEU A 20 -17.22 5.93 -45.15
N PRO A 21 -16.32 6.29 -46.10
CA PRO A 21 -16.09 7.66 -46.51
C PRO A 21 -16.95 8.05 -47.71
N SER A 22 -17.26 9.33 -47.85
CA SER A 22 -17.71 9.94 -49.10
C SER A 22 -17.05 11.30 -49.28
N ILE A 23 -15.84 11.24 -49.86
CA ILE A 23 -15.37 11.99 -51.04
C ILE A 23 -15.93 13.43 -51.25
N LEU A 24 -15.01 14.39 -51.00
CA LEU A 24 -14.49 15.44 -51.91
C LEU A 24 -15.37 16.69 -52.20
N ILE A 25 -14.80 17.90 -51.98
CA ILE A 25 -14.35 18.88 -53.01
C ILE A 25 -14.16 20.33 -52.47
N LEU A 26 -13.01 20.93 -52.87
CA LEU A 26 -12.58 22.35 -52.97
C LEU A 26 -12.37 23.17 -51.67
N ALA A 27 -11.13 23.50 -51.27
CA ALA A 27 -10.13 24.44 -51.83
C ALA A 27 -10.36 25.92 -51.46
N ALA A 28 -9.44 26.47 -50.65
CA ALA A 28 -8.79 27.79 -50.82
C ALA A 28 -7.87 28.12 -49.62
N THR A 29 -6.56 28.08 -49.84
CA THR A 29 -5.56 28.93 -49.18
C THR A 29 -5.43 30.25 -49.97
N PRO A 30 -4.60 31.24 -49.58
CA PRO A 30 -3.90 31.49 -48.31
C PRO A 30 -4.10 32.94 -47.80
N CYS A 31 -3.61 33.28 -46.60
CA CYS A 31 -2.79 34.50 -46.51
C CYS A 31 -1.90 34.51 -45.27
N CYS A 32 -0.60 34.61 -45.53
CA CYS A 32 0.47 34.85 -44.58
C CYS A 32 0.38 36.24 -43.93
N SER A 33 0.85 36.37 -42.69
CA SER A 33 1.73 37.47 -42.30
C SER A 33 2.57 37.12 -41.07
N PHE A 34 3.84 36.84 -41.36
CA PHE A 34 5.00 36.97 -40.47
C PHE A 34 5.25 38.44 -40.12
N VAL A 35 6.10 38.68 -39.09
CA VAL A 35 7.04 39.83 -38.81
C VAL A 35 6.96 40.26 -37.31
N PRO A 36 8.07 40.60 -36.60
CA PRO A 36 8.94 39.65 -35.90
C PRO A 36 9.28 40.08 -34.44
N ALA A 37 10.18 39.34 -33.81
CA ALA A 37 10.83 39.70 -32.55
C ALA A 37 11.56 41.06 -32.60
N SER A 38 11.49 41.82 -31.49
CA SER A 38 12.43 42.90 -31.20
C SER A 38 12.83 42.88 -29.72
N ASN A 39 14.06 43.31 -29.49
CA ASN A 39 14.88 43.02 -28.33
C ASN A 39 15.16 44.34 -27.58
N ARG A 40 15.25 44.27 -26.25
CA ARG A 40 15.87 45.23 -25.29
C ARG A 40 15.19 46.59 -25.04
N ARG A 41 14.88 46.87 -23.77
CA ARG A 41 15.77 47.66 -22.88
C ARG A 41 15.29 47.71 -21.42
N ALA A 42 16.30 47.81 -20.57
CA ALA A 42 16.29 47.93 -19.12
C ALA A 42 15.43 49.08 -18.57
N GLY A 43 14.82 48.84 -17.41
CA GLY A 43 14.09 49.84 -16.63
C GLY A 43 13.94 49.46 -15.17
N LYS A 44 14.92 49.88 -14.37
CA LYS A 44 14.84 50.30 -12.94
C LYS A 44 14.12 49.36 -11.96
N SER A 45 14.93 48.69 -11.13
CA SER A 45 14.54 48.18 -9.82
C SER A 45 14.01 49.32 -8.93
N LYS A 46 12.75 49.21 -8.52
CA LYS A 46 12.23 49.88 -7.32
C LYS A 46 12.17 48.83 -6.23
N GLU A 47 12.97 49.02 -5.19
CA GLU A 47 12.85 48.31 -3.92
C GLU A 47 11.44 48.48 -3.37
N TYR A 48 10.70 47.38 -3.30
CA TYR A 48 9.56 47.24 -2.40
C TYR A 48 10.01 46.29 -1.31
N GLY A 49 10.18 46.83 -0.10
CA GLY A 49 10.50 46.05 1.09
C GLY A 49 9.43 44.98 1.34
N PRO A 50 9.80 43.79 1.83
CA PRO A 50 8.85 42.71 1.99
C PRO A 50 7.99 43.02 3.22
N THR A 51 6.76 43.45 2.99
CA THR A 51 5.72 43.24 3.99
C THR A 51 5.37 41.76 3.92
N LEU A 52 6.07 40.96 4.73
CA LEU A 52 5.76 39.55 4.96
C LEU A 52 4.33 39.48 5.52
N MET A 53 3.33 39.33 4.63
CA MET A 53 2.13 38.60 4.98
C MET A 53 2.60 37.15 5.10
N ALA A 54 2.92 36.73 6.32
CA ALA A 54 3.25 35.35 6.62
C ALA A 54 2.18 34.44 6.00
N SER A 55 2.57 33.68 4.98
CA SER A 55 1.84 32.49 4.56
C SER A 55 1.72 31.61 5.79
N LYS A 56 0.56 31.60 6.43
CA LYS A 56 0.30 30.67 7.52
C LYS A 56 0.38 29.27 6.91
N GLU A 57 1.47 28.58 7.17
CA GLU A 57 1.56 27.13 6.99
C GLU A 57 0.29 26.52 7.60
N ALA A 58 -0.40 25.70 6.81
CA ALA A 58 -1.60 25.03 7.28
C ALA A 58 -1.20 24.06 8.40
N PRO A 59 -1.87 24.08 9.57
CA PRO A 59 -1.59 23.15 10.65
C PRO A 59 -1.71 21.69 10.18
N GLU A 60 -0.80 20.86 10.68
CA GLU A 60 -0.55 19.47 10.27
C GLU A 60 -1.77 18.55 10.47
N VAL A 61 -2.67 18.87 11.41
CA VAL A 61 -3.97 18.21 11.59
C VAL A 61 -5.00 19.24 12.08
N TYR A 62 -6.00 19.55 11.26
CA TYR A 62 -7.16 20.33 11.71
C TYR A 62 -8.09 19.46 12.57
N PRO A 63 -8.60 19.94 13.72
CA PRO A 63 -9.73 19.29 14.38
C PRO A 63 -10.87 19.09 13.38
N LEU A 64 -11.49 17.90 13.35
CA LEU A 64 -12.49 17.50 12.35
C LEU A 64 -13.65 18.49 12.22
N SER A 65 -14.07 19.10 13.34
CA SER A 65 -15.10 20.15 13.36
C SER A 65 -14.68 21.42 12.59
N GLN A 66 -13.40 21.78 12.66
CA GLN A 66 -12.83 22.92 11.94
C GLN A 66 -12.67 22.62 10.44
N ARG A 67 -12.18 21.42 10.08
CA ARG A 67 -12.09 20.98 8.67
C ARG A 67 -13.47 20.99 8.01
N LYS A 68 -14.47 20.38 8.65
CA LYS A 68 -15.85 20.37 8.18
C LYS A 68 -16.40 21.78 7.99
N ALA A 69 -16.21 22.68 8.96
CA ALA A 69 -16.67 24.06 8.85
C ALA A 69 -16.03 24.81 7.67
N LEU A 70 -14.74 24.59 7.42
CA LEU A 70 -14.04 25.19 6.28
C LEU A 70 -14.54 24.64 4.94
N LEU A 71 -14.76 23.32 4.85
CA LEU A 71 -15.32 22.70 3.64
C LEU A 71 -16.74 23.21 3.35
N ILE A 72 -17.59 23.34 4.37
CA ILE A 72 -18.94 23.90 4.21
C ILE A 72 -18.87 25.35 3.72
N LYS A 73 -18.01 26.16 4.35
CA LYS A 73 -17.83 27.57 3.95
C LYS A 73 -17.34 27.69 2.51
N GLU A 74 -16.39 26.86 2.12
CA GLU A 74 -15.87 26.85 0.76
C GLU A 74 -16.91 26.35 -0.25
N ALA A 75 -17.69 25.33 0.11
CA ALA A 75 -18.77 24.83 -0.74
C ALA A 75 -19.82 25.93 -0.96
N GLN A 76 -20.23 26.64 0.08
CA GLN A 76 -21.15 27.77 0.00
C GLN A 76 -20.57 28.97 -0.77
N ARG A 77 -19.25 29.18 -0.73
CA ARG A 77 -18.58 30.19 -1.57
C ARG A 77 -18.68 29.83 -3.06
N LEU A 78 -18.45 28.57 -3.39
CA LEU A 78 -18.52 28.06 -4.77
C LEU A 78 -19.95 28.01 -5.29
N ASP A 79 -20.90 27.59 -4.46
CA ASP A 79 -22.32 27.49 -4.75
C ASP A 79 -23.16 28.05 -3.59
N PRO A 80 -23.53 29.35 -3.63
CA PRO A 80 -24.31 30.00 -2.57
C PRO A 80 -25.69 29.35 -2.31
N ALA A 81 -26.22 28.55 -3.24
CA ALA A 81 -27.50 27.85 -3.04
C ALA A 81 -27.44 26.87 -1.85
N LEU A 82 -26.27 26.30 -1.56
CA LEU A 82 -26.06 25.37 -0.45
C LEU A 82 -26.40 25.98 0.92
N ALA A 83 -26.36 27.30 1.07
CA ALA A 83 -26.69 27.97 2.33
C ALA A 83 -28.19 27.95 2.66
N LYS A 84 -29.06 27.66 1.67
CA LYS A 84 -30.51 27.71 1.83
C LYS A 84 -31.09 26.41 2.38
N ASP A 85 -30.87 25.30 1.68
CA ASP A 85 -31.45 23.99 1.97
C ASP A 85 -30.43 22.84 1.83
N GLY A 86 -29.14 23.15 1.74
CA GLY A 86 -28.07 22.17 1.56
C GLY A 86 -27.98 21.57 0.16
N LYS A 87 -28.69 22.14 -0.83
CA LYS A 87 -28.68 21.68 -2.22
C LYS A 87 -28.02 22.70 -3.15
N GLY A 88 -27.22 22.20 -4.06
CA GLY A 88 -26.54 22.95 -5.09
C GLY A 88 -27.47 23.43 -6.19
N SER A 89 -26.99 24.39 -6.96
CA SER A 89 -27.74 25.04 -8.05
C SER A 89 -27.57 24.36 -9.40
N TYR A 90 -26.67 23.37 -9.52
CA TYR A 90 -26.30 22.77 -10.79
C TYR A 90 -27.28 21.69 -11.26
N SER A 91 -27.61 20.72 -10.40
CA SER A 91 -28.50 19.61 -10.75
C SER A 91 -29.31 19.16 -9.53
N PRO A 92 -30.43 18.45 -9.72
CA PRO A 92 -31.07 17.76 -8.61
C PRO A 92 -30.07 16.84 -7.89
N SER A 93 -30.07 16.87 -6.55
CA SER A 93 -29.30 15.95 -5.72
C SER A 93 -29.67 14.51 -6.02
N GLY A 94 -28.67 13.66 -6.21
CA GLY A 94 -28.84 12.22 -6.47
C GLY A 94 -27.60 11.44 -6.05
N TRP A 95 -27.64 10.11 -6.15
CA TRP A 95 -26.53 9.27 -5.67
C TRP A 95 -25.22 9.50 -6.44
N SER A 96 -25.29 9.89 -7.72
CA SER A 96 -24.14 10.23 -8.58
C SER A 96 -23.73 11.71 -8.55
N ASN A 97 -24.47 12.58 -7.85
CA ASN A 97 -24.09 13.96 -7.52
C ASN A 97 -24.90 14.39 -6.28
N ARG A 98 -24.37 14.08 -5.09
CA ARG A 98 -25.15 14.18 -3.85
C ARG A 98 -25.53 15.60 -3.48
N LEU A 99 -24.64 16.54 -3.71
CA LEU A 99 -24.91 17.95 -3.44
C LEU A 99 -25.63 18.65 -4.58
N GLY A 100 -25.65 18.10 -5.79
CA GLY A 100 -26.23 18.79 -6.93
C GLY A 100 -25.44 20.06 -7.32
N THR A 101 -24.16 20.11 -6.99
CA THR A 101 -23.23 21.20 -7.27
C THR A 101 -22.43 20.91 -8.54
N ALA A 102 -21.90 21.96 -9.17
CA ALA A 102 -21.01 21.79 -10.32
C ALA A 102 -19.62 21.29 -9.90
N ILE A 103 -19.10 21.83 -8.79
CA ILE A 103 -17.85 21.46 -8.12
C ILE A 103 -18.08 21.44 -6.60
N THR A 104 -17.48 20.48 -5.89
CA THR A 104 -17.54 20.36 -4.44
C THR A 104 -16.15 20.29 -3.83
N PRO A 105 -15.82 21.07 -2.80
CA PRO A 105 -14.55 20.93 -2.09
C PRO A 105 -14.57 19.65 -1.26
N VAL A 106 -13.48 18.90 -1.33
CA VAL A 106 -13.32 17.61 -0.65
C VAL A 106 -12.19 17.68 0.35
N SER A 107 -11.10 18.36 0.04
CA SER A 107 -10.03 18.58 1.01
C SER A 107 -9.43 19.96 0.77
N THR A 108 -8.46 20.33 1.60
CA THR A 108 -7.64 21.51 1.30
C THR A 108 -7.06 21.36 -0.10
N ASN A 109 -7.38 22.33 -0.97
CA ASN A 109 -6.96 22.36 -2.38
C ASN A 109 -7.44 21.19 -3.27
N ILE A 110 -8.39 20.36 -2.81
CA ILE A 110 -8.96 19.28 -3.60
C ILE A 110 -10.45 19.50 -3.77
N TYR A 111 -10.90 19.42 -5.03
CA TYR A 111 -12.29 19.57 -5.41
C TYR A 111 -12.71 18.43 -6.33
N THR A 112 -14.01 18.15 -6.38
CA THR A 112 -14.57 17.09 -7.24
C THR A 112 -15.73 17.63 -8.05
N ALA A 113 -15.95 17.05 -9.23
CA ALA A 113 -17.15 17.29 -10.03
C ALA A 113 -17.78 15.94 -10.36
N ASP A 114 -18.98 15.72 -9.81
CA ASP A 114 -19.67 14.45 -9.86
C ASP A 114 -20.84 14.50 -10.85
N ARG A 115 -20.99 13.50 -11.71
CA ARG A 115 -22.06 13.42 -12.72
C ARG A 115 -22.62 12.00 -12.82
N PRO A 116 -23.90 11.84 -13.20
CA PRO A 116 -24.38 10.56 -13.72
C PRO A 116 -23.57 10.16 -14.96
N PHE A 117 -23.23 8.88 -15.07
CA PHE A 117 -22.60 8.32 -16.25
C PHE A 117 -23.26 7.00 -16.60
N TYR A 118 -23.90 6.94 -17.75
CA TYR A 118 -24.74 5.81 -18.12
C TYR A 118 -23.96 4.83 -19.02
N TRP A 119 -23.69 3.64 -18.49
CA TRP A 119 -23.22 2.49 -19.25
C TRP A 119 -24.39 1.54 -19.51
N ASN A 120 -24.78 1.36 -20.78
CA ASN A 120 -25.94 0.51 -21.13
C ASN A 120 -27.22 0.82 -20.31
N LYS A 121 -27.52 2.11 -20.11
CA LYS A 121 -28.62 2.63 -19.27
C LYS A 121 -28.48 2.42 -17.76
N ILE A 122 -27.38 1.82 -17.30
CA ILE A 122 -27.03 1.72 -15.88
C ILE A 122 -26.20 2.96 -15.55
N ASP A 123 -26.70 3.79 -14.64
CA ASP A 123 -25.87 4.83 -14.05
C ASP A 123 -24.79 4.16 -13.20
N VAL A 124 -23.53 4.43 -13.50
CA VAL A 124 -22.38 3.96 -12.72
C VAL A 124 -21.70 5.11 -11.97
N GLY A 125 -22.22 6.33 -12.10
CA GLY A 125 -21.61 7.56 -11.63
C GLY A 125 -20.30 7.87 -12.35
N CYS A 126 -19.84 9.11 -12.33
CA CYS A 126 -18.49 9.48 -12.75
C CYS A 126 -18.04 10.72 -11.97
N ARG A 127 -16.77 10.75 -11.59
CA ARG A 127 -16.17 11.84 -10.84
C ARG A 127 -14.86 12.25 -11.48
N MET A 128 -14.72 13.55 -11.66
CA MET A 128 -13.44 14.21 -11.91
C MET A 128 -12.93 14.82 -10.62
N THR A 129 -11.62 14.83 -10.44
CA THR A 129 -10.95 15.52 -9.32
C THR A 129 -10.11 16.67 -9.84
N ILE A 130 -10.16 17.81 -9.17
CA ILE A 130 -9.33 18.98 -9.41
C ILE A 130 -8.43 19.16 -8.20
N ILE A 131 -7.12 19.23 -8.44
CA ILE A 131 -6.10 19.53 -7.44
C ILE A 131 -5.56 20.91 -7.75
N ARG A 132 -5.58 21.81 -6.76
CA ARG A 132 -4.91 23.11 -6.85
C ARG A 132 -3.53 23.00 -6.24
N LEU A 133 -2.50 23.10 -7.07
CA LEU A 133 -1.11 23.07 -6.65
C LEU A 133 -0.74 24.34 -5.85
N SER A 134 0.40 24.30 -5.18
CA SER A 134 0.97 25.33 -4.33
C SER A 134 1.23 26.64 -5.09
N ASN A 135 1.47 26.55 -6.39
CA ASN A 135 1.61 27.68 -7.31
C ASN A 135 0.27 28.23 -7.86
N ASN A 136 -0.87 27.72 -7.37
CA ASN A 136 -2.25 27.96 -7.83
C ASN A 136 -2.62 27.39 -9.21
N ASP A 137 -1.75 26.66 -9.89
CA ASP A 137 -2.15 25.94 -11.09
C ASP A 137 -3.06 24.75 -10.71
N LEU A 138 -3.92 24.36 -11.65
CA LEU A 138 -4.91 23.30 -11.48
C LEU A 138 -4.50 22.07 -12.30
N VAL A 139 -4.50 20.93 -11.62
CA VAL A 139 -4.42 19.59 -12.20
C VAL A 139 -5.83 19.00 -12.21
N VAL A 140 -6.24 18.50 -13.37
CA VAL A 140 -7.52 17.82 -13.56
C VAL A 140 -7.25 16.34 -13.77
N HIS A 141 -7.83 15.50 -12.92
CA HIS A 141 -7.70 14.05 -12.96
C HIS A 141 -9.05 13.42 -13.33
N SER A 142 -9.04 12.51 -14.31
CA SER A 142 -10.23 11.81 -14.82
C SER A 142 -11.29 12.81 -15.34
N PRO A 143 -11.01 13.50 -16.47
CA PRO A 143 -11.89 14.54 -17.00
C PRO A 143 -13.31 14.04 -17.30
N ILE A 144 -14.31 14.82 -16.90
CA ILE A 144 -15.73 14.61 -17.26
C ILE A 144 -16.18 15.57 -18.36
N GLY A 145 -17.42 15.42 -18.84
CA GLY A 145 -18.01 16.35 -19.80
C GLY A 145 -17.97 17.79 -19.30
N LEU A 146 -17.37 18.67 -20.10
CA LEU A 146 -17.35 20.10 -19.84
C LEU A 146 -18.68 20.73 -20.24
N ASP A 147 -19.30 21.43 -19.30
CA ASP A 147 -20.48 22.26 -19.51
C ASP A 147 -20.26 23.67 -18.96
N PRO A 148 -21.09 24.67 -19.36
CA PRO A 148 -20.92 26.04 -18.90
C PRO A 148 -20.91 26.21 -17.38
N PRO A 149 -21.77 25.53 -16.58
CA PRO A 149 -21.70 25.61 -15.12
C PRO A 149 -20.37 25.11 -14.54
N LEU A 150 -19.80 24.02 -15.07
CA LEU A 150 -18.49 23.53 -14.65
C LEU A 150 -17.37 24.55 -14.98
N LEU A 151 -17.41 25.15 -16.16
CA LEU A 151 -16.47 26.22 -16.55
C LEU A 151 -16.55 27.42 -15.61
N ASP A 152 -17.76 27.86 -15.26
CA ASP A 152 -17.95 28.96 -14.32
C ASP A 152 -17.53 28.61 -12.90
N ALA A 153 -17.69 27.35 -12.49
CA ALA A 153 -17.19 26.87 -11.20
C ALA A 153 -15.66 26.81 -11.16
N LEU A 154 -14.99 26.37 -12.25
CA LEU A 154 -13.53 26.36 -12.35
C LEU A 154 -12.94 27.77 -12.19
N LYS A 155 -13.55 28.79 -12.80
CA LYS A 155 -13.12 30.19 -12.66
C LYS A 155 -13.10 30.68 -11.21
N LYS A 156 -13.93 30.11 -10.32
CA LYS A 156 -14.01 30.48 -8.90
C LYS A 156 -12.89 29.87 -8.04
N LEU A 157 -12.08 28.95 -8.58
CA LEU A 157 -10.96 28.31 -7.87
C LEU A 157 -9.68 29.17 -7.86
N ASP A 158 -9.68 30.28 -8.61
CA ASP A 158 -8.58 31.25 -8.71
C ASP A 158 -7.25 30.60 -9.20
N GLY A 159 -7.34 29.65 -10.14
CA GLY A 159 -6.22 28.93 -10.72
C GLY A 159 -6.39 28.66 -12.21
N ARG A 160 -5.27 28.40 -12.92
CA ARG A 160 -5.29 28.04 -14.34
C ARG A 160 -5.26 26.53 -14.52
N VAL A 161 -6.05 25.98 -15.43
CA VAL A 161 -5.93 24.55 -15.79
C VAL A 161 -4.64 24.37 -16.59
N VAL A 162 -3.65 23.72 -15.98
CA VAL A 162 -2.32 23.50 -16.59
C VAL A 162 -2.06 22.03 -16.89
N HIS A 163 -2.68 21.11 -16.15
CA HIS A 163 -2.55 19.67 -16.40
C HIS A 163 -3.91 19.00 -16.47
N VAL A 164 -4.12 18.13 -17.46
CA VAL A 164 -5.29 17.25 -17.56
C VAL A 164 -4.80 15.83 -17.74
N ILE A 165 -5.24 14.92 -16.87
CA ILE A 165 -4.73 13.56 -16.75
C ILE A 165 -5.87 12.58 -17.02
N SER A 166 -5.67 11.70 -18.00
CA SER A 166 -6.48 10.50 -18.22
C SER A 166 -5.75 9.30 -17.60
N PRO A 167 -6.18 8.83 -16.42
CA PRO A 167 -5.38 7.93 -15.57
C PRO A 167 -5.41 6.46 -15.99
N ASN A 168 -6.30 6.09 -16.91
CA ASN A 168 -6.42 4.74 -17.45
C ASN A 168 -7.07 4.79 -18.85
N TYR A 169 -7.28 3.64 -19.48
CA TYR A 169 -7.87 3.55 -20.84
C TYR A 169 -9.35 3.92 -20.96
N GLU A 170 -10.11 3.93 -19.86
CA GLU A 170 -11.56 4.20 -19.88
C GLU A 170 -11.90 5.66 -19.53
N HIS A 171 -11.01 6.33 -18.80
CA HIS A 171 -11.18 7.70 -18.35
C HIS A 171 -10.64 8.74 -19.35
N VAL A 172 -10.73 8.44 -20.65
CA VAL A 172 -10.25 9.27 -21.76
C VAL A 172 -11.35 9.97 -22.56
N LYS A 173 -12.61 9.53 -22.42
CA LYS A 173 -13.75 9.97 -23.24
C LYS A 173 -13.87 11.48 -23.43
N TYR A 174 -13.55 12.28 -22.41
CA TYR A 174 -13.65 13.73 -22.45
C TYR A 174 -12.30 14.45 -22.61
N ALA A 175 -11.18 13.72 -22.68
CA ALA A 175 -9.84 14.30 -22.78
C ALA A 175 -9.70 15.25 -23.97
N GLN A 176 -10.23 14.87 -25.15
CA GLN A 176 -10.23 15.74 -26.33
C GLN A 176 -10.94 17.08 -26.06
N GLN A 177 -12.14 17.03 -25.47
CA GLN A 177 -12.92 18.23 -25.14
C GLN A 177 -12.14 19.17 -24.21
N TRP A 178 -11.42 18.62 -23.24
CA TRP A 178 -10.57 19.41 -22.34
C TRP A 178 -9.36 20.01 -23.06
N GLY A 179 -8.69 19.26 -23.93
CA GLY A 179 -7.55 19.76 -24.71
C GLY A 179 -7.92 20.86 -25.70
N GLU A 180 -9.14 20.84 -26.24
CA GLU A 180 -9.71 21.91 -27.08
C GLU A 180 -10.09 23.16 -26.27
N GLN A 181 -10.67 22.97 -25.08
CA GLN A 181 -11.09 24.07 -24.21
C GLN A 181 -9.92 24.78 -23.52
N PHE A 182 -8.85 24.05 -23.22
CA PHE A 182 -7.64 24.55 -22.56
C PHE A 182 -6.41 24.24 -23.44
N PRO A 183 -6.18 25.00 -24.52
CA PRO A 183 -5.13 24.71 -25.50
C PRO A 183 -3.70 24.81 -24.94
N GLU A 184 -3.52 25.56 -23.84
CA GLU A 184 -2.23 25.68 -23.14
C GLU A 184 -2.02 24.61 -22.07
N ALA A 185 -3.02 23.79 -21.75
CA ALA A 185 -2.87 22.72 -20.76
C ALA A 185 -2.05 21.57 -21.34
N ASN A 186 -1.18 20.99 -20.50
CA ASN A 186 -0.49 19.75 -20.77
C ASN A 186 -1.45 18.58 -20.56
N MET A 187 -1.57 17.73 -21.58
CA MET A 187 -2.46 16.57 -21.58
C MET A 187 -1.64 15.30 -21.35
N TRP A 188 -1.95 14.57 -20.28
CA TRP A 188 -1.21 13.39 -19.85
C TRP A 188 -2.08 12.13 -19.91
N GLY A 189 -1.60 11.09 -20.57
CA GLY A 189 -2.23 9.76 -20.57
C GLY A 189 -1.54 8.78 -19.63
N CYS A 190 -2.23 7.71 -19.23
CA CYS A 190 -1.54 6.52 -18.70
C CYS A 190 -0.67 5.88 -19.79
N PRO A 191 0.27 4.97 -19.44
CA PRO A 191 1.13 4.34 -20.43
C PRO A 191 0.35 3.68 -21.58
N GLY A 192 0.78 3.91 -22.83
CA GLY A 192 0.16 3.40 -24.04
C GLY A 192 -1.19 4.01 -24.44
N LEU A 193 -1.67 5.06 -23.75
CA LEU A 193 -2.91 5.73 -24.10
C LEU A 193 -2.76 6.64 -25.33
N MET A 194 -1.57 7.22 -25.55
CA MET A 194 -1.30 8.07 -26.72
C MET A 194 -1.47 7.32 -28.04
N GLU A 195 -1.00 6.07 -28.10
CA GLU A 195 -1.17 5.20 -29.27
C GLU A 195 -2.63 4.80 -29.48
N ARG A 196 -3.41 4.68 -28.39
CA ARG A 196 -4.82 4.25 -28.46
C ARG A 196 -5.75 5.38 -28.89
N GLU A 197 -5.47 6.61 -28.48
CA GLU A 197 -6.36 7.76 -28.64
C GLU A 197 -5.61 8.92 -29.33
N GLU A 198 -5.19 8.69 -30.57
CA GLU A 198 -4.38 9.61 -31.38
C GLU A 198 -5.04 10.97 -31.65
N GLN A 199 -6.38 11.07 -31.52
CA GLN A 199 -7.12 12.31 -31.74
C GLN A 199 -6.97 13.32 -30.60
N VAL A 200 -6.50 12.88 -29.42
CA VAL A 200 -6.26 13.77 -28.29
C VAL A 200 -4.87 14.39 -28.44
N ARG A 201 -4.78 15.70 -28.18
CA ARG A 201 -3.51 16.46 -28.18
C ARG A 201 -2.70 16.14 -26.93
N TRP A 202 -2.12 14.94 -26.87
CA TRP A 202 -1.26 14.53 -25.76
C TRP A 202 0.05 15.34 -25.73
N THR A 203 0.44 15.78 -24.53
CA THR A 203 1.80 16.26 -24.24
C THR A 203 2.73 15.07 -24.02
N GLY A 204 2.26 14.06 -23.29
CA GLY A 204 3.01 12.85 -23.00
C GLY A 204 2.21 11.82 -22.20
N GLU A 205 2.88 10.78 -21.72
CA GLU A 205 2.33 9.78 -20.82
C GLU A 205 2.99 9.85 -19.45
N ILE A 206 2.26 9.44 -18.42
CA ILE A 206 2.88 9.05 -17.16
C ILE A 206 3.81 7.87 -17.47
N GLY A 207 5.03 7.92 -16.93
CA GLY A 207 6.04 6.91 -17.21
C GLY A 207 5.57 5.48 -16.89
N PHE A 208 5.95 4.53 -17.74
CA PHE A 208 5.75 3.13 -17.42
C PHE A 208 6.52 2.77 -16.14
N HIS A 209 5.97 1.85 -15.35
CA HIS A 209 6.42 1.54 -13.99
C HIS A 209 6.49 2.73 -13.01
N ALA A 210 5.91 3.90 -13.29
CA ALA A 210 6.01 5.07 -12.40
C ALA A 210 5.80 4.72 -10.92
N ARG A 211 6.76 5.11 -10.09
CA ARG A 211 6.73 4.97 -8.64
C ARG A 211 6.88 6.34 -7.97
N PRO A 212 6.18 6.57 -6.86
CA PRO A 212 6.30 7.83 -6.16
C PRO A 212 7.62 7.94 -5.37
N PRO A 213 8.02 9.16 -4.97
CA PRO A 213 9.11 9.35 -4.02
C PRO A 213 8.93 8.49 -2.76
N GLY A 214 10.01 7.84 -2.32
CA GLY A 214 10.00 6.96 -1.15
C GLY A 214 9.64 5.50 -1.43
N PHE A 215 9.05 5.17 -2.59
CA PHE A 215 8.71 3.78 -2.93
C PHE A 215 9.93 2.84 -2.88
N ALA A 216 11.05 3.23 -3.49
CA ALA A 216 12.27 2.42 -3.50
C ALA A 216 12.82 2.17 -2.09
N LYS A 217 12.75 3.16 -1.19
CA LYS A 217 13.16 2.99 0.20
C LYS A 217 12.22 2.01 0.92
N TRP A 218 10.92 2.14 0.69
CA TRP A 218 9.90 1.28 1.29
C TRP A 218 9.98 -0.17 0.81
N SER A 219 10.26 -0.38 -0.47
CA SER A 219 10.34 -1.69 -1.12
C SER A 219 11.68 -2.41 -0.88
N GLY A 220 12.56 -1.90 -0.02
CA GLY A 220 13.86 -2.52 0.26
C GLY A 220 14.93 -2.29 -0.81
N GLY A 221 14.83 -1.19 -1.56
CA GLY A 221 15.83 -0.76 -2.54
C GLY A 221 15.47 -1.04 -4.01
N ILE A 222 14.24 -1.46 -4.30
CA ILE A 222 13.79 -1.69 -5.69
C ILE A 222 13.59 -0.34 -6.38
N ASN A 223 14.56 0.04 -7.22
CA ASN A 223 14.49 1.23 -8.07
C ASN A 223 13.79 0.89 -9.40
N GLU A 224 12.47 0.94 -9.40
CA GLU A 224 11.65 0.92 -10.62
C GLU A 224 11.06 2.31 -10.92
N GLY A 225 11.01 2.67 -12.20
CA GLY A 225 10.15 3.72 -12.77
C GLY A 225 10.23 5.11 -12.13
N ASN A 226 11.13 5.94 -12.64
CA ASN A 226 11.19 7.39 -12.40
C ASN A 226 11.56 8.18 -13.67
N GLU A 227 11.38 7.59 -14.86
CA GLU A 227 11.90 8.13 -16.14
C GLU A 227 11.47 9.59 -16.37
N ASN A 228 10.21 9.91 -16.06
CA ASN A 228 9.64 11.25 -16.23
C ASN A 228 9.41 11.97 -14.89
N ALA A 229 9.89 11.44 -13.76
CA ALA A 229 9.72 12.08 -12.44
C ALA A 229 10.39 13.47 -12.36
N ASN A 230 11.37 13.73 -13.24
CA ASN A 230 12.07 15.01 -13.36
C ASN A 230 11.74 15.73 -14.68
N ASP A 231 10.66 15.35 -15.37
CA ASP A 231 10.21 16.05 -16.58
C ASP A 231 9.80 17.49 -16.18
N PRO A 232 10.42 18.54 -16.75
CA PRO A 232 10.14 19.92 -16.40
C PRO A 232 8.73 20.39 -16.78
N ASP A 233 8.05 19.68 -17.68
CA ASP A 233 6.68 19.99 -18.08
C ASP A 233 5.63 19.32 -17.18
N MET A 234 6.05 18.40 -16.30
CA MET A 234 5.22 17.80 -15.26
C MET A 234 5.21 18.63 -13.98
N TRP A 235 4.22 18.39 -13.14
CA TRP A 235 4.14 18.98 -11.80
C TRP A 235 5.17 18.32 -10.86
N ASP A 236 5.44 18.95 -9.70
CA ASP A 236 6.32 18.36 -8.69
C ASP A 236 5.70 17.10 -8.07
N TRP A 237 6.34 15.95 -8.26
CA TRP A 237 5.87 14.69 -7.69
C TRP A 237 5.91 14.67 -6.16
N ASN A 238 6.59 15.59 -5.47
CA ASN A 238 6.44 15.71 -4.02
C ASN A 238 5.06 16.29 -3.62
N GLU A 239 4.41 17.02 -4.53
CA GLU A 239 3.10 17.61 -4.30
C GLU A 239 1.95 16.70 -4.76
N PHE A 240 2.11 15.99 -5.88
CA PHE A 240 1.08 15.05 -6.37
C PHE A 240 1.74 13.82 -7.01
N GLN A 241 1.50 12.65 -6.45
CA GLN A 241 2.32 11.45 -6.65
C GLN A 241 1.61 10.42 -7.51
N PRO A 242 2.11 10.09 -8.72
CA PRO A 242 1.61 8.96 -9.49
C PRO A 242 2.21 7.62 -9.03
N LEU A 243 1.43 6.55 -9.15
CA LEU A 243 1.87 5.15 -9.05
C LEU A 243 1.16 4.32 -10.11
N HIS A 244 1.93 3.74 -11.04
CA HIS A 244 1.38 2.91 -12.10
C HIS A 244 1.15 1.46 -11.63
N VAL A 245 -0.07 0.93 -11.75
CA VAL A 245 -0.43 -0.45 -11.39
C VAL A 245 -0.20 -1.37 -12.59
N ASP A 246 1.07 -1.67 -12.82
CA ASP A 246 1.62 -2.29 -14.03
C ASP A 246 1.62 -3.83 -14.03
N VAL A 247 0.67 -4.45 -13.33
CA VAL A 247 0.61 -5.92 -13.16
C VAL A 247 -0.49 -6.60 -13.96
N GLU A 248 -1.43 -5.81 -14.47
CA GLU A 248 -2.62 -6.30 -15.14
C GLU A 248 -2.31 -6.73 -16.58
N VAL A 249 -2.66 -7.96 -16.93
CA VAL A 249 -2.56 -8.47 -18.29
C VAL A 249 -3.84 -9.18 -18.68
N ASN A 250 -4.49 -8.74 -19.75
CA ASN A 250 -5.64 -9.43 -20.30
C ASN A 250 -5.21 -10.81 -20.85
N PRO A 251 -5.81 -11.91 -20.39
CA PRO A 251 -5.38 -13.26 -20.78
C PRO A 251 -5.64 -13.60 -22.25
N PHE A 252 -6.50 -12.86 -22.94
CA PHE A 252 -6.85 -13.09 -24.34
C PHE A 252 -6.00 -12.29 -25.32
N THR A 253 -5.57 -11.08 -24.93
CA THR A 253 -4.82 -10.17 -25.81
C THR A 253 -3.35 -10.07 -25.44
N GLY A 254 -2.98 -10.49 -24.23
CA GLY A 254 -1.62 -10.33 -23.69
C GLY A 254 -1.23 -8.89 -23.41
N ARG A 255 -2.19 -7.95 -23.42
CA ARG A 255 -1.99 -6.51 -23.21
C ARG A 255 -2.66 -6.04 -21.92
N PRO A 256 -2.25 -4.89 -21.34
CA PRO A 256 -2.97 -4.26 -20.24
C PRO A 256 -4.44 -3.98 -20.60
N PHE A 257 -5.34 -4.04 -19.61
CA PHE A 257 -6.78 -3.87 -19.84
C PHE A 257 -7.27 -2.48 -19.41
N PHE A 258 -7.09 -2.05 -18.17
CA PHE A 258 -7.27 -0.66 -17.74
C PHE A 258 -5.96 0.13 -17.78
N ASN A 259 -4.85 -0.50 -17.39
CA ASN A 259 -3.51 0.12 -17.30
C ASN A 259 -3.46 1.38 -16.42
N GLU A 260 -4.02 1.28 -15.21
CA GLU A 260 -4.29 2.44 -14.36
C GLU A 260 -3.05 2.98 -13.63
N VAL A 261 -2.98 4.32 -13.58
CA VAL A 261 -2.13 5.08 -12.67
C VAL A 261 -3.01 5.64 -11.55
N VAL A 262 -2.72 5.26 -10.31
CA VAL A 262 -3.34 5.87 -9.12
C VAL A 262 -2.52 7.06 -8.66
N PHE A 263 -3.15 8.01 -7.98
CA PHE A 263 -2.48 9.23 -7.53
C PHE A 263 -2.67 9.49 -6.05
N TYR A 264 -1.70 10.13 -5.42
CA TYR A 264 -1.74 10.50 -4.01
C TYR A 264 -1.34 11.97 -3.82
N HIS A 265 -2.13 12.73 -3.05
CA HIS A 265 -1.84 14.11 -2.69
C HIS A 265 -1.37 14.17 -1.22
N PRO A 266 -0.05 14.25 -0.95
CA PRO A 266 0.52 14.06 0.39
C PRO A 266 0.01 15.06 1.41
N GLN A 267 -0.09 16.35 1.04
CA GLN A 267 -0.56 17.41 1.96
C GLN A 267 -1.93 17.10 2.57
N SER A 268 -2.81 16.50 1.78
CA SER A 268 -4.18 16.18 2.19
C SER A 268 -4.41 14.70 2.51
N LYS A 269 -3.35 13.89 2.41
CA LYS A 269 -3.40 12.43 2.60
C LYS A 269 -4.50 11.74 1.80
N THR A 270 -4.66 12.16 0.55
CA THR A 270 -5.79 11.77 -0.31
C THR A 270 -5.30 10.90 -1.45
N LEU A 271 -5.83 9.67 -1.51
CA LEU A 271 -5.65 8.73 -2.61
C LEU A 271 -6.77 8.93 -3.64
N LEU A 272 -6.40 9.02 -4.92
CA LEU A 272 -7.30 9.08 -6.06
C LEU A 272 -7.19 7.76 -6.81
N THR A 273 -8.34 7.11 -7.02
CA THR A 273 -8.47 5.87 -7.79
C THR A 273 -9.54 6.04 -8.86
N THR A 274 -9.45 5.25 -9.91
CA THR A 274 -10.46 5.13 -10.95
C THR A 274 -11.09 3.74 -10.92
N ASP A 275 -10.69 2.84 -11.81
CA ASP A 275 -11.23 1.49 -11.93
C ASP A 275 -10.56 0.48 -10.98
N LEU A 276 -9.44 0.83 -10.35
CA LEU A 276 -8.78 -0.03 -9.38
C LEU A 276 -9.67 -0.23 -8.17
N TYR A 277 -10.29 0.85 -7.69
CA TYR A 277 -11.18 0.84 -6.56
C TYR A 277 -12.37 1.78 -6.78
N TRP A 278 -13.56 1.21 -6.60
CA TRP A 278 -14.82 1.94 -6.47
C TRP A 278 -15.72 1.31 -5.41
N ASN A 279 -16.64 2.10 -4.88
CA ASN A 279 -17.66 1.65 -3.94
C ASN A 279 -19.03 2.14 -4.42
N TYR A 280 -20.11 1.74 -3.74
CA TYR A 280 -21.38 2.47 -3.74
C TYR A 280 -21.87 2.58 -2.29
N PRO A 281 -22.57 3.66 -1.93
CA PRO A 281 -23.08 3.80 -0.58
C PRO A 281 -24.21 2.81 -0.32
N ARG A 282 -24.58 2.66 0.96
CA ARG A 282 -25.83 2.00 1.34
C ARG A 282 -26.99 2.99 1.29
N ALA A 283 -28.23 2.47 1.40
CA ALA A 283 -29.43 3.31 1.42
C ALA A 283 -29.53 4.22 2.65
N ASP A 284 -28.75 3.92 3.69
CA ASP A 284 -28.54 4.74 4.89
C ASP A 284 -27.46 5.83 4.68
N GLY A 285 -26.95 6.00 3.46
CA GLY A 285 -25.93 6.98 3.12
C GLY A 285 -24.50 6.56 3.46
N ILE A 286 -24.29 5.45 4.17
CA ILE A 286 -22.99 5.03 4.69
C ILE A 286 -22.14 4.40 3.57
N THR A 287 -21.02 5.05 3.25
CA THR A 287 -20.01 4.55 2.32
C THR A 287 -19.28 3.35 2.93
N ASN A 288 -19.20 2.22 2.21
CA ASN A 288 -18.63 0.96 2.72
C ASN A 288 -19.20 0.54 4.08
N GLY A 289 -20.49 0.75 4.33
CA GLY A 289 -21.09 0.50 5.65
C GLY A 289 -20.85 -0.91 6.21
N GLN A 290 -20.65 -1.93 5.37
CA GLN A 290 -20.23 -3.27 5.85
C GLN A 290 -18.89 -3.25 6.60
N VAL A 291 -17.90 -2.54 6.07
CA VAL A 291 -16.58 -2.39 6.71
C VAL A 291 -16.70 -1.50 7.95
N ALA A 292 -17.54 -0.45 7.89
CA ALA A 292 -17.83 0.40 9.04
C ALA A 292 -18.50 -0.38 10.19
N ASP A 293 -19.41 -1.30 9.86
CA ASP A 293 -20.07 -2.18 10.84
C ASP A 293 -19.03 -3.13 11.50
N GLU A 294 -18.09 -3.67 10.71
CA GLU A 294 -17.02 -4.57 11.18
C GLU A 294 -16.05 -3.91 12.18
N ILE A 295 -15.79 -2.60 12.05
CA ILE A 295 -14.89 -1.84 12.94
C ILE A 295 -15.57 -1.27 14.20
N GLY A 296 -16.79 -1.73 14.52
CA GLY A 296 -17.53 -1.32 15.72
C GLY A 296 -18.51 -0.15 15.52
N GLY A 297 -18.85 0.17 14.27
CA GLY A 297 -19.92 1.08 13.89
C GLY A 297 -19.58 2.58 13.94
N VAL A 298 -20.45 3.40 13.36
CA VAL A 298 -20.34 4.87 13.36
C VAL A 298 -20.63 5.42 14.76
N LYS A 299 -19.60 5.65 15.59
CA LYS A 299 -19.77 6.47 16.80
C LYS A 299 -19.85 7.93 16.37
N SER A 300 -20.83 8.67 16.88
CA SER A 300 -21.19 10.05 16.47
C SER A 300 -20.07 11.10 16.62
N GLU A 301 -18.94 10.73 17.23
CA GLU A 301 -17.80 11.62 17.48
C GLU A 301 -16.50 11.19 16.75
N GLY A 302 -16.50 10.09 15.99
CA GLY A 302 -15.35 9.59 15.21
C GLY A 302 -15.59 9.60 13.70
N ASP A 303 -14.54 9.86 12.91
CA ASP A 303 -14.57 9.81 11.44
C ASP A 303 -14.65 8.36 10.94
N TYR A 304 -15.88 7.86 10.83
CA TYR A 304 -16.18 6.54 10.26
C TYR A 304 -16.75 6.65 8.84
N GLY A 305 -16.06 7.39 7.95
CA GLY A 305 -16.38 7.35 6.53
C GLY A 305 -17.53 8.22 6.08
N VAL A 306 -18.00 9.13 6.93
CA VAL A 306 -19.01 10.10 6.54
C VAL A 306 -18.32 11.20 5.76
N TRP A 307 -18.54 11.25 4.46
CA TRP A 307 -18.18 12.43 3.68
C TRP A 307 -19.01 13.62 4.18
N GLU A 308 -18.34 14.61 4.77
CA GLU A 308 -18.95 15.59 5.67
C GLU A 308 -19.94 16.55 5.00
N LEU A 309 -19.88 16.61 3.67
CA LEU A 309 -20.79 17.38 2.83
C LEU A 309 -21.85 16.49 2.15
N ALA A 310 -21.74 15.17 2.22
CA ALA A 310 -22.66 14.26 1.58
C ALA A 310 -24.00 14.21 2.34
N PRO A 311 -25.11 14.68 1.76
CA PRO A 311 -26.42 14.31 2.31
C PRO A 311 -26.64 12.81 2.17
N ASP A 312 -27.58 12.29 2.96
CA ASP A 312 -28.13 10.94 2.77
C ASP A 312 -28.65 10.82 1.34
N VAL A 313 -28.30 9.72 0.69
CA VAL A 313 -28.78 9.42 -0.66
C VAL A 313 -30.10 8.67 -0.59
N GLY A 314 -31.00 8.99 -1.53
CA GLY A 314 -32.16 8.16 -1.80
C GLY A 314 -31.77 6.76 -2.28
N GLU A 315 -32.77 5.92 -2.54
CA GLU A 315 -32.52 4.54 -2.94
C GLU A 315 -31.73 4.46 -4.26
N ILE A 316 -30.57 3.80 -4.23
CA ILE A 316 -29.75 3.56 -5.43
C ILE A 316 -30.56 2.70 -6.42
N PRO A 317 -30.59 3.05 -7.72
CA PRO A 317 -31.31 2.27 -8.72
C PRO A 317 -30.91 0.79 -8.70
N PHE A 318 -31.89 -0.10 -8.87
CA PHE A 318 -31.66 -1.55 -8.87
C PHE A 318 -30.59 -1.97 -9.88
N GLY A 319 -30.59 -1.37 -11.08
CA GLY A 319 -29.58 -1.65 -12.11
C GLY A 319 -28.16 -1.37 -11.64
N SER A 320 -27.94 -0.24 -10.97
CA SER A 320 -26.63 0.16 -10.41
C SER A 320 -26.22 -0.76 -9.24
N LYS A 321 -27.15 -1.13 -8.36
CA LYS A 321 -26.90 -2.13 -7.29
C LYS A 321 -26.49 -3.49 -7.89
N ALA A 322 -27.23 -3.97 -8.88
CA ALA A 322 -26.96 -5.24 -9.56
C ALA A 322 -25.62 -5.22 -10.30
N TRP A 323 -25.29 -4.11 -10.94
CA TRP A 323 -23.99 -3.89 -11.58
C TRP A 323 -22.84 -4.04 -10.57
N LYS A 324 -22.90 -3.36 -9.43
CA LYS A 324 -21.87 -3.46 -8.38
C LYS A 324 -21.70 -4.89 -7.89
N VAL A 325 -22.81 -5.60 -7.62
CA VAL A 325 -22.76 -7.00 -7.20
C VAL A 325 -22.11 -7.87 -8.27
N GLY A 326 -22.43 -7.64 -9.55
CA GLY A 326 -21.81 -8.33 -10.68
C GLY A 326 -20.30 -8.10 -10.72
N MET A 327 -19.86 -6.85 -10.56
CA MET A 327 -18.43 -6.53 -10.52
C MET A 327 -17.71 -7.17 -9.34
N ASP A 328 -18.30 -7.12 -8.14
CA ASP A 328 -17.68 -7.68 -6.93
C ASP A 328 -17.60 -9.20 -6.93
N LYS A 329 -18.64 -9.87 -7.42
CA LYS A 329 -18.76 -11.33 -7.35
C LYS A 329 -18.22 -12.06 -8.57
N LEU A 330 -18.06 -11.38 -9.71
CA LEU A 330 -17.60 -12.00 -10.96
C LEU A 330 -16.33 -11.36 -11.48
N PHE A 331 -16.33 -10.04 -11.69
CA PHE A 331 -15.19 -9.36 -12.29
C PHE A 331 -13.97 -9.35 -11.37
N ARG A 332 -14.12 -8.98 -10.09
CA ARG A 332 -12.99 -8.94 -9.14
C ARG A 332 -12.29 -10.30 -8.98
N PRO A 333 -13.00 -11.44 -8.80
CA PRO A 333 -12.35 -12.76 -8.84
C PRO A 333 -11.68 -13.06 -10.18
N PHE A 334 -12.25 -12.63 -11.30
CA PHE A 334 -11.62 -12.82 -12.62
C PHE A 334 -10.31 -12.02 -12.74
N TYR A 335 -10.34 -10.74 -12.39
CA TYR A 335 -9.18 -9.85 -12.37
C TYR A 335 -8.05 -10.44 -11.50
N ASN A 336 -8.35 -10.77 -10.25
CA ASN A 336 -7.35 -11.26 -9.30
C ASN A 336 -6.76 -12.63 -9.67
N ASN A 337 -7.54 -13.53 -10.28
CA ASN A 337 -7.08 -14.88 -10.57
C ASN A 337 -6.50 -15.06 -11.97
N PHE A 338 -6.93 -14.24 -12.94
CA PHE A 338 -6.59 -14.45 -14.36
C PHE A 338 -5.90 -13.26 -15.02
N MET A 339 -6.07 -12.03 -14.52
CA MET A 339 -5.41 -10.85 -15.10
C MET A 339 -4.10 -10.51 -14.38
N ILE A 340 -3.99 -10.86 -13.09
CA ILE A 340 -2.72 -10.81 -12.35
C ILE A 340 -2.07 -12.20 -12.44
N LYS A 341 -1.06 -12.32 -13.31
CA LYS A 341 -0.33 -13.58 -13.49
C LYS A 341 0.43 -13.98 -12.23
N SER A 342 0.68 -15.28 -12.04
CA SER A 342 1.37 -15.83 -10.87
C SER A 342 2.69 -15.13 -10.55
N GLU A 343 3.48 -14.84 -11.58
CA GLU A 343 4.78 -14.19 -11.50
C GLU A 343 4.70 -12.71 -11.13
N GLN A 344 3.56 -12.05 -11.34
CA GLN A 344 3.34 -10.64 -10.98
C GLN A 344 2.64 -10.47 -9.62
N ARG A 345 2.25 -11.58 -8.95
CA ARG A 345 1.49 -11.51 -7.69
C ARG A 345 2.27 -10.85 -6.56
N GLU A 346 3.58 -11.08 -6.50
CA GLU A 346 4.41 -10.46 -5.46
C GLU A 346 4.55 -8.96 -5.70
N LYS A 347 4.77 -8.56 -6.95
CA LYS A 347 4.76 -7.15 -7.35
C LYS A 347 3.43 -6.46 -7.04
N TYR A 348 2.31 -7.11 -7.36
CA TYR A 348 0.99 -6.60 -7.02
C TYR A 348 0.81 -6.46 -5.51
N ARG A 349 1.24 -7.45 -4.72
CA ARG A 349 1.19 -7.40 -3.26
C ARG A 349 2.03 -6.24 -2.71
N GLN A 350 3.22 -5.99 -3.26
CA GLN A 350 4.06 -4.86 -2.87
C GLN A 350 3.39 -3.52 -3.18
N ILE A 351 2.85 -3.34 -4.38
CA ILE A 351 2.09 -2.14 -4.77
C ILE A 351 0.89 -1.95 -3.83
N ALA A 352 0.10 -3.00 -3.62
CA ALA A 352 -1.06 -2.98 -2.74
C ALA A 352 -0.68 -2.60 -1.31
N ARG A 353 0.39 -3.18 -0.76
CA ARG A 353 0.88 -2.86 0.58
C ARG A 353 1.47 -1.46 0.66
N PHE A 354 2.08 -0.93 -0.38
CA PHE A 354 2.55 0.46 -0.39
C PHE A 354 1.37 1.44 -0.32
N ILE A 355 0.33 1.20 -1.12
CA ILE A 355 -0.91 2.01 -1.14
C ILE A 355 -1.66 1.92 0.20
N THR A 356 -1.68 0.74 0.83
CA THR A 356 -2.52 0.44 1.99
C THR A 356 -1.82 0.67 3.33
N CYS A 357 -0.56 0.25 3.44
CA CYS A 357 0.17 0.10 4.69
C CYS A 357 1.20 1.21 4.93
N GLY A 358 1.27 2.21 4.05
CA GLY A 358 2.17 3.33 4.23
C GLY A 358 1.87 4.14 5.49
N ASP A 359 2.93 4.75 6.03
CA ASP A 359 2.87 5.78 7.06
C ASP A 359 3.72 6.98 6.66
N ALA A 360 3.64 8.08 7.41
CA ALA A 360 4.38 9.31 7.11
C ALA A 360 5.92 9.15 6.99
N SER A 361 6.49 8.05 7.50
CA SER A 361 7.93 7.78 7.49
C SER A 361 8.38 6.87 6.34
N SER A 362 7.43 6.15 5.73
CA SER A 362 7.75 5.02 4.87
C SER A 362 6.82 4.84 3.65
N GLY A 363 5.63 5.43 3.54
CA GLY A 363 4.75 5.25 2.38
C GLY A 363 3.57 6.22 2.32
N TRP A 364 2.49 5.84 1.65
CA TRP A 364 1.25 6.64 1.60
C TRP A 364 0.39 6.43 2.84
N GLU A 365 0.27 7.47 3.68
CA GLU A 365 -0.67 7.50 4.80
C GLU A 365 -2.05 7.98 4.33
N VAL A 366 -2.92 7.08 3.89
CA VAL A 366 -4.22 7.45 3.30
C VAL A 366 -5.27 7.76 4.36
N GLU A 367 -5.80 8.98 4.36
CA GLU A 367 -6.94 9.43 5.20
C GLU A 367 -8.20 9.73 4.39
N THR A 368 -8.08 9.79 3.07
CA THR A 368 -9.20 9.99 2.16
C THR A 368 -8.99 9.16 0.91
N ILE A 369 -10.04 8.49 0.44
CA ILE A 369 -10.07 7.84 -0.88
C ILE A 369 -11.12 8.52 -1.74
N ILE A 370 -10.72 9.04 -2.89
CA ILE A 370 -11.60 9.60 -3.92
C ILE A 370 -11.61 8.65 -5.12
N PRO A 371 -12.61 7.75 -5.22
CA PRO A 371 -12.80 6.95 -6.41
C PRO A 371 -13.52 7.76 -7.50
N ALA A 372 -13.28 7.43 -8.77
CA ALA A 372 -14.04 8.00 -9.89
C ALA A 372 -15.50 7.50 -9.95
N HIS A 373 -15.78 6.37 -9.29
CA HIS A 373 -17.12 5.79 -9.17
C HIS A 373 -17.49 5.59 -7.71
N GLY A 374 -18.67 6.09 -7.31
CA GLY A 374 -19.16 5.99 -5.94
C GLY A 374 -18.78 7.15 -5.04
N ASP A 375 -18.70 6.89 -3.74
CA ASP A 375 -18.49 7.90 -2.72
C ASP A 375 -17.07 7.94 -2.16
N ILE A 376 -16.78 9.12 -1.65
CA ILE A 376 -15.53 9.44 -0.98
C ILE A 376 -15.50 8.72 0.36
N VAL A 377 -14.40 8.01 0.63
CA VAL A 377 -14.14 7.37 1.93
C VAL A 377 -13.28 8.30 2.77
N ARG A 378 -13.58 8.38 4.06
CA ARG A 378 -12.92 9.23 5.05
C ARG A 378 -12.52 8.43 6.28
N GLY A 379 -11.55 8.97 7.02
CA GLY A 379 -11.01 8.37 8.22
C GLY A 379 -9.84 7.45 7.91
N LYS A 380 -8.71 7.68 8.60
CA LYS A 380 -7.49 6.87 8.46
C LYS A 380 -7.77 5.38 8.65
N GLU A 381 -8.47 5.04 9.73
CA GLU A 381 -8.78 3.64 10.08
C GLU A 381 -9.71 2.99 9.05
N LEU A 382 -10.78 3.67 8.64
CA LEU A 382 -11.70 3.14 7.65
C LEU A 382 -11.03 3.03 6.27
N CYS A 383 -10.30 4.06 5.82
CA CYS A 383 -9.55 4.00 4.56
C CYS A 383 -8.60 2.81 4.55
N ARG A 384 -7.82 2.61 5.62
CA ARG A 384 -6.95 1.44 5.77
C ARG A 384 -7.72 0.14 5.66
N LYS A 385 -8.80 -0.04 6.44
CA LYS A 385 -9.60 -1.28 6.44
C LYS A 385 -10.27 -1.57 5.09
N VAL A 386 -10.74 -0.52 4.41
CA VAL A 386 -11.29 -0.61 3.06
C VAL A 386 -10.24 -1.09 2.07
N LEU A 387 -9.04 -0.52 2.11
CA LEU A 387 -7.94 -0.89 1.22
C LEU A 387 -7.38 -2.29 1.56
N GLU A 388 -7.25 -2.65 2.84
CA GLU A 388 -6.88 -4.00 3.30
C GLU A 388 -7.83 -5.06 2.72
N ARG A 389 -9.13 -4.84 2.85
CA ARG A 389 -10.17 -5.72 2.31
C ARG A 389 -10.17 -5.73 0.78
N HIS A 390 -9.95 -4.59 0.15
CA HIS A 390 -9.97 -4.46 -1.31
C HIS A 390 -8.79 -5.20 -1.96
N PHE A 391 -7.57 -4.97 -1.46
CA PHE A 391 -6.37 -5.61 -1.97
C PHE A 391 -6.11 -7.00 -1.38
N ASN A 392 -6.87 -7.39 -0.36
CA ASN A 392 -6.62 -8.61 0.41
C ASN A 392 -5.20 -8.64 0.99
N VAL A 393 -4.80 -7.52 1.60
CA VAL A 393 -3.54 -7.36 2.33
C VAL A 393 -3.84 -7.04 3.79
N GLN A 394 -2.93 -7.41 4.68
CA GLN A 394 -3.03 -7.03 6.09
C GLN A 394 -1.91 -6.05 6.40
N CYS A 395 -2.30 -4.83 6.76
CA CYS A 395 -1.43 -3.82 7.30
C CYS A 395 -1.47 -3.97 8.82
N SER A 396 -0.85 -5.02 9.30
CA SER A 396 -0.65 -5.15 10.74
C SER A 396 0.05 -3.88 11.26
N GLU A 397 -0.40 -3.31 12.36
CA GLU A 397 0.35 -2.27 13.08
C GLU A 397 1.66 -2.80 13.72
N SER A 398 2.17 -4.00 13.34
CA SER A 398 3.13 -4.71 14.18
C SER A 398 4.06 -5.75 13.54
N TYR A 399 4.26 -5.88 12.22
CA TYR A 399 5.09 -7.02 11.73
C TYR A 399 6.54 -6.72 11.35
N VAL A 400 6.98 -5.46 11.17
CA VAL A 400 8.40 -5.18 10.88
C VAL A 400 8.93 -3.97 11.65
N ASN A 401 8.12 -2.94 11.87
CA ASN A 401 8.57 -1.68 12.51
C ASN A 401 8.70 -1.75 14.05
N ASP A 402 8.34 -2.88 14.66
CA ASP A 402 8.38 -3.08 16.11
C ASP A 402 9.56 -3.92 16.59
N LEU A 403 10.40 -4.43 15.69
CA LEU A 403 11.57 -5.21 16.09
C LEU A 403 12.69 -4.27 16.49
N GLU A 404 13.27 -4.52 17.65
CA GLU A 404 14.50 -3.85 18.04
C GLU A 404 15.59 -4.13 16.97
N PRO A 405 16.44 -3.15 16.61
CA PRO A 405 17.38 -3.27 15.49
C PRO A 405 18.29 -4.51 15.52
N HIS A 406 18.54 -5.08 16.70
CA HIS A 406 19.33 -6.29 16.85
C HIS A 406 18.67 -7.54 16.27
N TYR A 407 17.32 -7.61 16.22
CA TYR A 407 16.61 -8.74 15.61
C TYR A 407 16.65 -8.70 14.08
N THR A 408 16.87 -7.53 13.50
CA THR A 408 16.91 -7.31 12.04
C THR A 408 18.33 -7.09 11.51
N SER A 409 19.37 -7.25 12.35
CA SER A 409 20.75 -7.09 11.91
C SER A 409 21.16 -8.23 10.97
N GLU A 410 22.04 -7.93 10.00
CA GLU A 410 22.52 -8.90 9.01
C GLU A 410 23.05 -10.19 9.68
N ALA A 411 23.89 -10.05 10.71
CA ALA A 411 24.41 -11.18 11.48
C ALA A 411 23.33 -12.02 12.16
N THR A 412 22.25 -11.40 12.63
CA THR A 412 21.12 -12.11 13.24
C THR A 412 20.31 -12.85 12.16
N LEU A 413 20.05 -12.22 11.02
CA LEU A 413 19.31 -12.82 9.92
C LEU A 413 20.05 -14.04 9.34
N GLU A 414 21.35 -13.91 9.10
CA GLU A 414 22.22 -15.01 8.66
C GLU A 414 22.22 -16.16 9.67
N TRP A 415 22.28 -15.85 10.97
CA TRP A 415 22.28 -16.89 12.00
C TRP A 415 20.93 -17.61 12.09
N LEU A 416 19.82 -16.87 12.02
CA LEU A 416 18.47 -17.45 12.02
C LEU A 416 18.24 -18.36 10.81
N GLN A 417 18.81 -18.02 9.65
CA GLN A 417 18.80 -18.88 8.47
C GLN A 417 19.51 -20.21 8.74
N LYS A 418 20.75 -20.16 9.25
CA LYS A 418 21.53 -21.35 9.62
C LYS A 418 20.79 -22.21 10.64
N MET A 419 20.18 -21.57 11.64
CA MET A 419 19.37 -22.24 12.66
C MET A 419 18.16 -22.95 12.05
N SER A 420 17.40 -22.28 11.17
CA SER A 420 16.23 -22.86 10.51
C SER A 420 16.59 -24.05 9.60
N LEU A 421 17.61 -23.90 8.77
CA LEU A 421 18.10 -24.98 7.89
C LEU A 421 18.62 -26.17 8.68
N SER A 422 19.34 -25.92 9.78
CA SER A 422 19.85 -26.97 10.66
C SER A 422 18.73 -27.72 11.37
N TYR A 423 17.67 -27.03 11.79
CA TYR A 423 16.49 -27.66 12.38
C TYR A 423 15.81 -28.59 11.38
N LYS A 424 15.58 -28.11 10.15
CA LYS A 424 15.00 -28.91 9.07
C LYS A 424 15.81 -30.14 8.72
N LEU A 425 17.13 -30.01 8.69
CA LEU A 425 18.06 -31.12 8.45
C LEU A 425 17.93 -32.24 9.52
N GLN A 426 17.82 -31.86 10.80
CA GLN A 426 17.81 -32.78 11.94
C GLN A 426 16.41 -33.34 12.26
N LYS A 427 15.38 -32.50 12.18
CA LYS A 427 14.01 -32.83 12.63
C LYS A 427 13.03 -33.08 11.49
N GLY A 428 13.42 -32.78 10.24
CA GLY A 428 12.58 -33.00 9.05
C GLY A 428 11.39 -32.04 8.93
N GLU A 429 11.30 -31.03 9.78
CA GLU A 429 10.24 -30.01 9.84
C GLU A 429 10.85 -28.60 9.76
N ASP A 430 10.11 -27.63 9.23
CA ASP A 430 10.53 -26.23 9.22
C ASP A 430 10.43 -25.61 10.62
N LEU A 431 11.49 -24.93 11.07
CA LEU A 431 11.50 -24.28 12.38
C LEU A 431 10.40 -23.22 12.51
N LEU A 432 10.05 -22.54 11.41
CA LEU A 432 8.99 -21.56 11.39
C LEU A 432 7.62 -22.19 11.65
N ASP A 433 7.36 -23.35 11.05
CA ASP A 433 6.12 -24.10 11.22
C ASP A 433 5.97 -24.56 12.68
N VAL A 434 7.08 -24.96 13.33
CA VAL A 434 7.11 -25.29 14.77
C VAL A 434 6.83 -24.07 15.64
N ILE A 435 7.54 -22.96 15.42
CA ILE A 435 7.41 -21.76 16.26
C ILE A 435 5.99 -21.19 16.17
N ALA A 436 5.38 -21.22 14.99
CA ALA A 436 4.00 -20.80 14.81
C ALA A 436 3.01 -21.76 15.48
N ARG A 437 3.21 -23.07 15.35
CA ARG A 437 2.34 -24.09 15.97
C ARG A 437 2.40 -24.06 17.49
N GLU A 438 3.60 -24.04 18.06
CA GLU A 438 3.81 -24.18 19.51
C GLU A 438 3.73 -22.82 20.23
N GLY A 439 3.97 -21.70 19.54
CA GLY A 439 3.97 -20.34 20.09
C GLY A 439 2.61 -19.70 20.33
N SER A 440 1.50 -20.44 20.21
CA SER A 440 0.13 -20.01 20.53
C SER A 440 -0.35 -18.73 19.82
N GLU A 441 0.16 -18.44 18.63
CA GLU A 441 -0.32 -17.35 17.77
C GLU A 441 -0.88 -17.92 16.46
N ASN A 442 -2.07 -17.49 16.02
CA ASN A 442 -2.62 -17.79 14.69
C ASN A 442 -1.84 -16.99 13.63
N ILE A 443 -0.57 -17.33 13.42
CA ILE A 443 0.28 -16.71 12.41
C ILE A 443 0.02 -17.42 11.09
N ASP A 444 -0.51 -16.70 10.10
CA ASP A 444 -0.73 -17.23 8.75
C ASP A 444 0.62 -17.38 8.03
N ILE A 445 1.16 -18.61 8.03
CA ILE A 445 2.46 -18.98 7.44
C ILE A 445 2.37 -19.20 5.92
N THR A 446 1.21 -18.97 5.30
CA THR A 446 0.93 -19.43 3.93
C THR A 446 1.36 -18.46 2.81
N GLN A 447 1.87 -17.27 3.13
CA GLN A 447 1.94 -16.16 2.16
C GLN A 447 3.31 -15.56 1.85
N ASP A 448 4.33 -15.76 2.70
CA ASP A 448 5.71 -15.31 2.53
C ASP A 448 6.62 -16.23 3.41
N ARG A 449 7.86 -16.47 2.99
CA ARG A 449 8.88 -17.22 3.75
C ARG A 449 10.21 -16.44 3.77
N SER A 450 10.14 -15.11 3.74
CA SER A 450 11.32 -14.24 3.79
C SER A 450 12.08 -14.35 5.12
N MET A 451 13.40 -14.08 5.08
CA MET A 451 14.23 -14.03 6.30
C MET A 451 13.76 -13.00 7.32
N MET A 452 13.15 -11.91 6.86
CA MET A 452 12.58 -10.90 7.75
C MET A 452 11.36 -11.45 8.50
N GLN A 453 10.52 -12.25 7.84
CA GLN A 453 9.39 -12.90 8.50
C GLN A 453 9.84 -13.96 9.51
N LEU A 454 10.89 -14.74 9.19
CA LEU A 454 11.51 -15.65 10.17
C LEU A 454 11.99 -14.87 11.39
N ALA A 455 12.68 -13.74 11.21
CA ALA A 455 13.15 -12.89 12.30
C ALA A 455 11.99 -12.34 13.14
N THR A 456 10.93 -11.84 12.51
CA THR A 456 9.73 -11.35 13.20
C THR A 456 9.06 -12.44 14.02
N ILE A 457 8.77 -13.59 13.40
CA ILE A 457 8.05 -14.67 14.06
C ILE A 457 8.88 -15.24 15.21
N CYS A 458 10.18 -15.49 14.97
CA CYS A 458 11.09 -15.94 16.03
C CYS A 458 11.16 -14.94 17.19
N ALA A 459 11.31 -13.64 16.91
CA ALA A 459 11.48 -12.62 17.94
C ALA A 459 10.21 -12.39 18.78
N LYS A 460 9.02 -12.47 18.16
CA LYS A 460 7.73 -12.18 18.80
C LYS A 460 7.01 -13.39 19.38
N SER A 461 7.33 -14.59 18.92
CA SER A 461 6.68 -15.81 19.41
C SER A 461 6.74 -15.91 20.94
N SER A 462 5.63 -16.38 21.53
CA SER A 462 5.57 -16.68 22.96
C SER A 462 6.40 -17.90 23.34
N LEU A 463 6.84 -18.71 22.36
CA LEU A 463 7.75 -19.84 22.55
C LEU A 463 9.17 -19.33 22.80
N PRO A 464 9.80 -19.56 23.97
CA PRO A 464 11.19 -19.19 24.20
C PRO A 464 12.15 -19.89 23.25
N VAL A 465 12.98 -19.12 22.54
CA VAL A 465 14.03 -19.59 21.62
C VAL A 465 15.36 -18.90 21.94
N ALA A 466 16.45 -19.65 22.00
CA ALA A 466 17.80 -19.11 22.14
C ALA A 466 18.85 -19.96 21.43
N SER A 467 20.01 -19.38 21.15
CA SER A 467 21.15 -20.11 20.60
C SER A 467 22.48 -19.57 21.10
N HIS A 468 23.50 -20.41 20.99
CA HIS A 468 24.89 -20.03 21.27
C HIS A 468 25.83 -20.45 20.14
N ASP A 469 26.94 -19.71 20.05
CA ASP A 469 27.99 -19.87 19.06
C ASP A 469 29.26 -20.42 19.74
N PHE A 470 29.81 -21.51 19.22
CA PHE A 470 31.04 -22.11 19.74
C PHE A 470 32.31 -21.36 19.29
N LEU A 471 32.23 -20.64 18.18
CA LEU A 471 33.36 -20.01 17.51
C LEU A 471 33.65 -18.59 18.04
N ARG A 472 32.71 -18.00 18.79
CA ARG A 472 32.86 -16.64 19.36
C ARG A 472 33.89 -16.51 20.47
N HIS A 473 34.27 -17.60 21.14
CA HIS A 473 35.22 -17.54 22.26
C HIS A 473 36.49 -18.36 21.96
N PRO A 474 37.71 -17.80 22.15
CA PRO A 474 38.98 -18.49 21.85
C PRO A 474 39.16 -19.84 22.55
N ASN A 475 38.51 -20.02 23.71
CA ASN A 475 38.58 -21.25 24.50
C ASN A 475 37.40 -22.22 24.27
N GLY A 476 36.58 -22.01 23.22
CA GLY A 476 35.46 -22.89 22.87
C GLY A 476 34.27 -22.84 23.86
N VAL A 477 34.16 -21.76 24.63
CA VAL A 477 33.05 -21.54 25.57
C VAL A 477 31.81 -21.12 24.77
N ALA A 478 30.69 -21.82 24.99
CA ALA A 478 29.41 -21.51 24.37
C ALA A 478 28.82 -20.20 24.91
N ILE A 479 28.89 -19.13 24.11
CA ILE A 479 28.33 -17.81 24.40
C ILE A 479 27.05 -17.64 23.61
N TYR A 480 25.99 -17.19 24.29
CA TYR A 480 24.73 -16.91 23.60
C TYR A 480 24.92 -15.86 22.52
N ASN A 481 24.28 -16.03 21.37
CA ASN A 481 24.33 -15.07 20.27
C ASN A 481 22.92 -14.65 19.79
N TYR A 482 21.89 -15.34 20.28
CA TYR A 482 20.50 -15.01 20.02
C TYR A 482 19.63 -15.46 21.19
N GLY A 483 18.66 -14.62 21.56
CA GLY A 483 17.54 -14.98 22.43
C GLY A 483 16.33 -14.15 22.02
N ASN A 484 15.17 -14.78 21.81
CA ASN A 484 13.95 -14.04 21.50
C ASN A 484 13.34 -13.40 22.76
N ARG A 485 12.33 -12.54 22.58
CA ARG A 485 11.70 -11.80 23.69
C ARG A 485 11.19 -12.72 24.80
N ALA A 486 10.53 -13.82 24.43
CA ALA A 486 10.03 -14.79 25.39
C ALA A 486 11.17 -15.41 26.22
N PHE A 487 12.29 -15.77 25.60
CA PHE A 487 13.47 -16.30 26.29
C PHE A 487 14.13 -15.26 27.20
N LEU A 488 14.35 -14.04 26.70
CA LEU A 488 14.95 -12.95 27.49
C LEU A 488 14.11 -12.61 28.72
N ASN A 489 12.79 -12.54 28.57
CA ASN A 489 11.85 -12.32 29.66
C ASN A 489 11.85 -13.47 30.67
N ALA A 490 11.87 -14.72 30.20
CA ALA A 490 11.91 -15.91 31.04
C ALA A 490 13.20 -16.01 31.89
N PHE A 491 14.32 -15.47 31.42
CA PHE A 491 15.59 -15.48 32.15
C PHE A 491 15.93 -14.14 32.85
N GLY A 492 15.21 -13.07 32.52
CA GLY A 492 15.36 -11.75 33.14
C GLY A 492 16.58 -10.95 32.65
N TYR A 493 17.07 -11.21 31.44
CA TYR A 493 18.21 -10.49 30.84
C TYR A 493 17.77 -9.55 29.72
N THR A 494 18.51 -8.47 29.50
CA THR A 494 18.40 -7.70 28.25
C THR A 494 19.20 -8.37 27.12
N TRP A 495 18.96 -7.98 25.87
CA TRP A 495 19.71 -8.50 24.73
C TRP A 495 21.24 -8.33 24.90
N ASP A 496 21.69 -7.12 25.21
CA ASP A 496 23.12 -6.79 25.31
C ASP A 496 23.82 -7.57 26.43
N GLU A 497 23.12 -7.84 27.53
CA GLU A 497 23.64 -8.67 28.62
C GLU A 497 23.68 -10.15 28.24
N PHE A 498 22.70 -10.60 27.45
CA PHE A 498 22.51 -12.00 27.11
C PHE A 498 23.51 -12.48 26.06
N VAL A 499 23.74 -11.72 24.98
CA VAL A 499 24.58 -12.14 23.84
C VAL A 499 26.10 -12.16 24.11
N VAL A 500 26.49 -11.88 25.34
CA VAL A 500 27.86 -12.01 25.86
C VAL A 500 27.95 -12.97 27.05
N LEU A 501 26.82 -13.56 27.46
CA LEU A 501 26.73 -14.42 28.63
C LEU A 501 27.21 -15.84 28.30
N PRO A 502 28.17 -16.40 29.06
CA PRO A 502 28.48 -17.81 28.97
C PRO A 502 27.26 -18.64 29.40
N SER A 503 26.86 -19.59 28.56
CA SER A 503 25.64 -20.38 28.79
C SER A 503 25.63 -21.19 30.10
N SER A 504 26.80 -21.46 30.70
CA SER A 504 26.94 -22.08 32.02
C SER A 504 26.49 -21.20 33.19
N LYS A 505 26.34 -19.89 32.99
CA LYS A 505 25.93 -18.94 34.04
C LYS A 505 24.44 -18.99 34.38
N CYS A 506 23.62 -19.66 33.58
CA CYS A 506 22.19 -19.83 33.84
C CYS A 506 21.85 -21.11 34.64
N VAL A 507 22.84 -21.73 35.26
CA VAL A 507 22.73 -23.03 35.95
C VAL A 507 22.93 -22.84 37.47
N ASP A 508 22.23 -23.64 38.29
CA ASP A 508 22.16 -23.45 39.74
C ASP A 508 23.40 -23.96 40.49
N THR A 509 23.85 -25.19 40.18
CA THR A 509 24.97 -25.84 40.89
C THR A 509 26.10 -26.28 39.93
N GLU A 510 27.29 -26.55 40.46
CA GLU A 510 28.39 -27.11 39.66
C GLU A 510 28.10 -28.54 39.16
N GLU A 511 27.32 -29.33 39.90
CA GLU A 511 26.82 -30.62 39.42
C GLU A 511 25.92 -30.45 38.18
N ASP A 512 24.97 -29.50 38.23
CA ASP A 512 24.07 -29.23 37.11
C ASP A 512 24.82 -28.74 35.86
N VAL A 513 25.93 -28.01 36.04
CA VAL A 513 26.79 -27.58 34.92
C VAL A 513 27.42 -28.80 34.24
N LYS A 514 27.86 -29.79 35.02
CA LYS A 514 28.43 -31.04 34.48
C LYS A 514 27.36 -31.89 33.79
N GLU A 515 26.16 -31.97 34.37
CA GLU A 515 25.04 -32.70 33.77
C GLU A 515 24.60 -32.07 32.44
N ARG A 516 24.45 -30.74 32.42
CA ARG A 516 24.23 -29.98 31.18
C ARG A 516 25.29 -30.30 30.13
N GLN A 517 26.57 -30.28 30.51
CA GLN A 517 27.65 -30.50 29.55
C GLN A 517 27.59 -31.91 28.94
N LYS A 518 27.32 -32.94 29.75
CA LYS A 518 27.11 -34.31 29.25
C LYS A 518 25.98 -34.39 28.22
N LEU A 519 24.90 -33.65 28.47
CA LEU A 519 23.74 -33.61 27.56
C LEU A 519 24.08 -32.89 26.24
N LEU A 520 24.79 -31.76 26.31
CA LEU A 520 25.26 -31.09 25.11
C LEU A 520 26.20 -31.98 24.28
N ASP A 521 27.09 -32.70 24.95
CA ASP A 521 28.04 -33.61 24.29
C ASP A 521 27.31 -34.80 23.64
N ALA A 522 26.23 -35.29 24.27
CA ALA A 522 25.37 -36.34 23.69
C ALA A 522 24.67 -35.85 22.41
N VAL A 523 24.09 -34.64 22.42
CA VAL A 523 23.45 -34.05 21.22
C VAL A 523 24.48 -33.73 20.13
N LYS A 524 25.73 -33.41 20.48
CA LYS A 524 26.81 -33.25 19.49
C LYS A 524 27.18 -34.54 18.78
N GLN A 525 27.02 -35.69 19.44
CA GLN A 525 27.44 -37.00 18.90
C GLN A 525 26.34 -37.68 18.07
N ASP A 526 25.06 -37.40 18.32
CA ASP A 526 23.94 -38.00 17.60
C ASP A 526 22.97 -36.95 17.05
N ILE A 527 22.96 -36.85 15.72
CA ILE A 527 22.23 -35.87 14.91
C ILE A 527 20.71 -36.09 14.97
N ASN A 528 20.27 -37.34 15.18
CA ASN A 528 18.85 -37.72 15.25
C ASN A 528 18.38 -37.92 16.70
N SER A 529 19.21 -37.55 17.68
CA SER A 529 18.89 -37.71 19.08
C SER A 529 17.69 -36.83 19.47
N ASN A 530 16.56 -37.49 19.75
CA ASN A 530 15.42 -36.87 20.42
C ASN A 530 15.59 -36.91 21.95
N ALA A 531 16.79 -37.24 22.46
CA ALA A 531 17.02 -37.48 23.89
C ALA A 531 16.66 -36.27 24.76
N TYR A 532 16.59 -35.07 24.17
CA TYR A 532 16.24 -33.85 24.88
C TYR A 532 14.81 -33.37 24.66
N ASP A 533 14.07 -33.84 23.65
CA ASP A 533 12.78 -33.27 23.22
C ASP A 533 11.66 -33.31 24.31
N THR A 534 11.87 -34.04 25.41
CA THR A 534 11.01 -34.10 26.60
C THR A 534 11.73 -33.81 27.91
N ALA A 535 12.96 -33.28 27.85
CA ALA A 535 13.79 -33.06 29.02
C ALA A 535 13.22 -31.94 29.89
N THR A 536 13.45 -32.10 31.19
CA THR A 536 13.14 -31.08 32.20
C THR A 536 14.45 -30.56 32.77
N ALA A 537 14.61 -29.24 32.88
CA ALA A 537 15.83 -28.63 33.34
C ALA A 537 15.56 -27.44 34.26
N ILE A 538 16.22 -27.39 35.41
CA ILE A 538 16.20 -26.22 36.29
C ILE A 538 17.25 -25.21 35.80
N ARG A 539 16.85 -23.95 35.71
CA ARG A 539 17.73 -22.81 35.41
C ARG A 539 17.54 -21.70 36.42
N VAL A 540 18.54 -20.84 36.52
CA VAL A 540 18.53 -19.67 37.42
C VAL A 540 18.44 -18.41 36.57
N ARG A 541 17.46 -17.58 36.92
CA ARG A 541 17.24 -16.25 36.34
C ARG A 541 18.26 -15.25 36.85
N LYS A 542 18.33 -14.09 36.20
CA LYS A 542 19.17 -12.95 36.64
C LYS A 542 18.87 -12.54 38.09
N ASP A 543 17.61 -12.54 38.48
CA ASP A 543 17.10 -12.19 39.82
C ASP A 543 17.28 -13.31 40.87
N LYS A 544 17.98 -14.40 40.51
CA LYS A 544 18.21 -15.61 41.33
C LYS A 544 16.98 -16.49 41.57
N GLN A 545 15.82 -16.17 40.98
CA GLN A 545 14.68 -17.08 40.99
C GLN A 545 14.98 -18.31 40.11
N LYS A 546 14.44 -19.46 40.53
CA LYS A 546 14.58 -20.70 39.78
C LYS A 546 13.42 -20.82 38.80
N ILE A 547 13.71 -21.33 37.62
CA ILE A 547 12.71 -21.69 36.62
C ILE A 547 12.90 -23.15 36.23
N LEU A 548 11.79 -23.83 36.02
CA LEU A 548 11.72 -25.19 35.52
C LEU A 548 11.35 -25.14 34.05
N LEU A 549 12.27 -25.55 33.19
CA LEU A 549 12.03 -25.71 31.75
C LEU A 549 11.51 -27.12 31.52
N LYS A 550 10.40 -27.29 30.80
CA LYS A 550 9.88 -28.61 30.39
C LYS A 550 9.76 -28.66 28.87
N ASN A 551 9.88 -29.88 28.32
CA ASN A 551 9.78 -30.14 26.88
C ASN A 551 10.77 -29.28 26.08
N VAL A 552 12.05 -29.40 26.44
CA VAL A 552 13.12 -28.57 25.87
C VAL A 552 13.65 -29.19 24.59
N ASN A 553 13.44 -28.59 23.42
CA ASN A 553 13.97 -29.13 22.18
C ASN A 553 15.35 -28.53 21.89
N LEU A 554 16.39 -29.36 21.86
CA LEU A 554 17.78 -28.94 21.63
C LEU A 554 18.29 -29.53 20.31
N PHE A 555 18.94 -28.71 19.50
CA PHE A 555 19.49 -29.11 18.20
C PHE A 555 20.80 -28.38 17.88
N ASN A 556 21.63 -28.99 17.04
CA ASN A 556 22.89 -28.40 16.61
C ASN A 556 22.66 -27.36 15.49
N VAL A 557 23.52 -26.35 15.40
CA VAL A 557 23.55 -25.37 14.29
C VAL A 557 24.79 -25.64 13.45
N TYR A 558 24.60 -25.78 12.14
CA TYR A 558 25.65 -26.01 11.14
C TYR A 558 25.77 -24.80 10.20
N ASP A 559 26.93 -24.65 9.57
CA ASP A 559 27.18 -23.60 8.59
C ASP A 559 26.55 -23.99 7.24
N LEU A 560 25.27 -23.67 7.08
CA LEU A 560 24.46 -24.02 5.90
C LEU A 560 23.95 -22.74 5.23
N GLU A 561 23.98 -22.73 3.89
CA GLU A 561 23.48 -21.65 3.06
C GLU A 561 22.16 -22.03 2.37
N GLU A 562 21.44 -21.04 1.83
CA GLU A 562 20.22 -21.27 1.08
C GLU A 562 20.46 -22.16 -0.15
N GLY A 563 19.60 -23.15 -0.36
CA GLY A 563 19.75 -24.12 -1.45
C GLY A 563 20.78 -25.22 -1.19
N ALA A 564 21.35 -25.31 0.02
CA ALA A 564 22.23 -26.42 0.40
C ALA A 564 21.56 -27.79 0.17
N ASP A 565 22.32 -28.72 -0.41
CA ASP A 565 21.91 -30.12 -0.54
C ASP A 565 21.90 -30.78 0.85
N ILE A 566 20.69 -30.93 1.39
CA ILE A 566 20.43 -31.49 2.73
C ILE A 566 20.95 -32.93 2.87
N ASP A 567 20.90 -33.73 1.80
CA ASP A 567 21.39 -35.12 1.84
C ASP A 567 22.92 -35.16 1.83
N ALA A 568 23.55 -34.27 1.07
CA ALA A 568 25.01 -34.11 1.09
C ALA A 568 25.49 -33.58 2.46
N ALA A 569 24.78 -32.60 3.04
CA ALA A 569 25.07 -32.08 4.37
C ALA A 569 24.94 -33.18 5.44
N ARG A 570 23.87 -33.97 5.41
CA ARG A 570 23.66 -35.10 6.33
C ARG A 570 24.81 -36.10 6.28
N LYS A 571 25.20 -36.53 5.07
CA LYS A 571 26.37 -37.41 4.86
C LYS A 571 27.67 -36.76 5.33
N GLY A 572 27.82 -35.45 5.16
CA GLY A 572 28.96 -34.70 5.63
C GLY A 572 29.13 -34.76 7.15
N ILE A 573 28.03 -34.66 7.89
CA ILE A 573 28.02 -34.75 9.35
C ILE A 573 28.25 -36.20 9.80
N GLU A 574 27.56 -37.18 9.22
CA GLU A 574 27.73 -38.62 9.55
C GLU A 574 29.17 -39.10 9.37
N ASN A 575 29.87 -38.59 8.34
CA ASN A 575 31.27 -38.92 8.07
C ASN A 575 32.27 -38.00 8.81
N GLY A 576 31.79 -37.14 9.71
CA GLY A 576 32.61 -36.23 10.54
C GLY A 576 33.26 -35.07 9.78
N LYS A 577 32.93 -34.86 8.51
CA LYS A 577 33.46 -33.78 7.65
C LYS A 577 32.86 -32.42 7.98
N MET A 578 31.67 -32.39 8.57
CA MET A 578 30.97 -31.17 8.99
C MET A 578 30.75 -31.22 10.50
N GLN A 579 31.15 -30.15 11.19
CA GLN A 579 31.06 -30.02 12.64
C GLN A 579 30.05 -28.91 12.99
N PRO A 580 29.35 -29.01 14.12
CA PRO A 580 28.42 -27.97 14.54
C PRO A 580 29.17 -26.69 14.92
N ILE A 581 28.66 -25.54 14.45
CA ILE A 581 29.18 -24.21 14.78
C ILE A 581 28.50 -23.62 16.02
N GLY A 582 27.34 -24.15 16.41
CA GLY A 582 26.59 -23.72 17.58
C GLY A 582 25.53 -24.73 17.99
N GLN A 583 24.69 -24.35 18.96
CA GLN A 583 23.46 -25.08 19.30
C GLN A 583 22.34 -24.08 19.56
N ALA A 584 21.11 -24.52 19.31
CA ALA A 584 19.91 -23.75 19.49
C ALA A 584 18.87 -24.57 20.25
N VAL A 585 17.99 -23.88 20.97
CA VAL A 585 16.98 -24.47 21.83
C VAL A 585 15.67 -23.72 21.69
N TRP A 586 14.56 -24.45 21.69
CA TRP A 586 13.25 -23.88 22.01
C TRP A 586 12.60 -24.64 23.16
N ILE A 587 11.80 -23.96 23.98
CA ILE A 587 11.25 -24.51 25.23
C ILE A 587 9.74 -24.40 25.18
N LYS A 588 9.00 -25.48 25.36
CA LYS A 588 7.53 -25.41 25.33
C LYS A 588 6.94 -24.75 26.57
N ASP A 589 7.42 -25.15 27.75
CA ASP A 589 6.84 -24.69 29.02
C ASP A 589 7.94 -24.19 29.97
N VAL A 590 7.71 -23.00 30.52
CA VAL A 590 8.54 -22.39 31.56
C VAL A 590 7.69 -22.16 32.80
N GLU A 591 8.05 -22.82 33.90
CA GLU A 591 7.39 -22.67 35.19
C GLU A 591 8.32 -21.93 36.17
N TYR A 592 7.77 -20.93 36.86
CA TYR A 592 8.49 -20.14 37.86
C TYR A 592 8.35 -20.82 39.21
N LEU A 593 9.49 -21.16 39.84
CA LEU A 593 9.55 -21.92 41.10
C LEU A 593 9.61 -21.04 42.34
#